data_AF-A0A315RBC8-F1
#
_entry.id   AF-A0A315RBC8-F1
#
_cell.length_a   1.000
_cell.length_b   1.000
_cell.length_c   1.000
_cell.angle_alpha   90.00
_cell.angle_beta   90.00
_cell.angle_gamma   90.00
#
_symmetry.space_group_name_H-M   'P 1'
#
loop_
_entity.id
_entity.type
_entity.pdbx_description
1 polymer ?
#
loop_
_entity_poly.entity_id
_entity_poly.type
_entity_poly.pdbx_seq_one_letter_code
_entity_poly.pdbx_strand_id
1 'polypeptide(L)'
;MNVINAYSLNYQGAKTAKKKRKSILKKILTAAAAVLLLSVLFIAIFSLIGSGENSSNFIRHEIETGESLWSIAAHYYESKNVDLRKMIYKIKKINDIDSAVINP
;
A
#
# COMPACT_ATOMS: atom_id res chain seq x y z
N MET A 1 53.28 -33.13 -32.43
CA MET A 1 51.95 -33.25 -31.79
C MET A 1 50.94 -33.67 -32.83
N ASN A 2 50.19 -34.76 -32.60
CA ASN A 2 49.29 -35.35 -33.60
C ASN A 2 47.99 -34.53 -33.73
N VAL A 3 47.54 -34.27 -34.95
CA VAL A 3 46.39 -33.38 -35.27
C VAL A 3 45.10 -33.84 -34.57
N ILE A 4 44.95 -35.15 -34.38
CA ILE A 4 43.82 -35.78 -33.67
C ILE A 4 43.71 -35.31 -32.21
N ASN A 5 44.83 -35.06 -31.53
CA ASN A 5 44.83 -34.57 -30.14
C ASN A 5 44.40 -33.10 -30.02
N ALA A 6 44.66 -32.28 -31.04
CA ALA A 6 44.22 -30.90 -31.04
C ALA A 6 42.69 -30.79 -31.16
N TYR A 7 42.07 -31.64 -32.00
CA TYR A 7 40.62 -31.66 -32.16
C TYR A 7 39.89 -32.12 -30.90
N SER A 8 40.39 -33.16 -30.22
CA SER A 8 39.79 -33.67 -29.00
C SER A 8 39.86 -32.67 -27.84
N LEU A 9 41.01 -31.98 -27.68
CA LEU A 9 41.19 -30.91 -26.70
C LEU A 9 40.21 -29.75 -26.94
N ASN A 10 40.08 -29.30 -28.19
CA ASN A 10 39.21 -28.17 -28.53
C ASN A 10 37.73 -28.53 -28.37
N TYR A 11 37.34 -29.76 -28.70
CA TYR A 11 35.99 -30.26 -28.51
C TYR A 11 35.59 -30.39 -27.03
N GLN A 12 36.51 -30.85 -26.16
CA GLN A 12 36.28 -30.89 -24.72
C GLN A 12 36.18 -29.48 -24.11
N GLY A 13 37.02 -28.53 -24.56
CA GLY A 13 36.93 -27.12 -24.17
C GLY A 13 35.58 -26.49 -24.53
N ALA A 14 35.10 -26.72 -25.76
CA ALA A 14 33.79 -26.22 -26.20
C ALA A 14 32.62 -26.81 -25.40
N LYS A 15 32.67 -28.12 -25.07
CA LYS A 15 31.66 -28.79 -24.23
C LYS A 15 31.60 -28.25 -22.81
N THR A 16 32.76 -28.08 -22.16
CA THR A 16 32.85 -27.55 -20.80
C THR A 16 32.39 -26.09 -20.73
N ALA A 17 32.75 -25.26 -21.71
CA ALA A 17 32.25 -23.88 -21.82
C ALA A 17 30.73 -23.81 -21.99
N LYS A 18 30.13 -24.63 -22.88
CA LYS A 18 28.66 -24.72 -23.03
C LYS A 18 27.97 -25.18 -21.74
N LYS A 19 28.52 -26.18 -21.03
CA LYS A 19 27.98 -26.66 -19.74
C LYS A 19 28.04 -25.57 -18.67
N LYS A 20 29.15 -24.83 -18.58
CA LYS A 20 29.32 -23.69 -17.65
C LYS A 20 28.33 -22.57 -17.95
N ARG A 21 28.19 -22.17 -19.22
CA ARG A 21 27.20 -21.16 -19.66
C ARG A 21 25.77 -21.58 -19.31
N LYS A 22 25.39 -22.84 -19.56
CA LYS A 22 24.07 -23.38 -19.19
C LYS A 22 23.83 -23.35 -17.67
N SER A 23 24.86 -23.61 -16.87
CA SER A 23 24.78 -23.53 -15.40
C SER A 23 24.59 -22.08 -14.91
N ILE A 24 25.31 -21.12 -15.49
CA ILE A 24 25.17 -19.68 -15.16
C ILE A 24 23.77 -19.18 -15.54
N LEU A 25 23.29 -19.49 -16.75
CA LEU A 25 21.94 -19.11 -17.19
C LEU A 25 20.85 -19.68 -16.28
N LYS A 26 20.99 -20.93 -15.84
CA LYS A 26 20.07 -21.53 -14.86
C LYS A 26 20.06 -20.74 -13.56
N LYS A 27 21.24 -20.40 -12.99
CA LYS A 27 21.35 -19.62 -11.75
C LYS A 27 20.70 -18.24 -11.88
N ILE A 28 20.92 -17.55 -12.99
CA ILE A 28 20.30 -16.24 -13.26
C ILE A 28 18.78 -16.39 -13.35
N LEU A 29 18.29 -17.41 -14.06
CA LEU A 29 16.85 -17.67 -14.16
C LEU A 29 16.22 -17.96 -12.79
N THR A 30 16.90 -18.74 -11.94
CA THR A 30 16.42 -19.02 -10.58
C THR A 30 16.41 -17.75 -9.72
N ALA A 31 17.45 -16.92 -9.80
CA ALA A 31 17.50 -15.65 -9.09
C ALA A 31 16.40 -14.68 -9.56
N ALA A 32 16.17 -14.59 -10.88
CA ALA A 32 15.10 -13.78 -11.44
C ALA A 32 13.72 -14.26 -10.97
N ALA A 33 13.47 -15.57 -10.94
CA ALA A 33 12.24 -16.13 -10.42
C ALA A 33 12.03 -15.83 -8.93
N ALA A 34 13.10 -15.87 -8.12
CA ALA A 34 13.05 -15.52 -6.71
C ALA A 34 12.73 -14.03 -6.49
N VAL A 35 13.34 -13.14 -7.27
CA VAL A 35 13.04 -11.69 -7.24
C VAL A 35 11.59 -11.43 -7.64
N LEU A 36 11.09 -12.10 -8.68
CA LEU A 36 9.69 -11.97 -9.11
C LEU A 36 8.72 -12.43 -8.01
N LEU A 37 8.97 -13.59 -7.40
CA LEU A 37 8.16 -14.07 -6.27
C LEU A 37 8.17 -13.10 -5.09
N LEU A 38 9.34 -12.55 -4.76
CA LEU A 38 9.48 -11.57 -3.69
C LEU A 38 8.72 -10.27 -4.00
N SER A 39 8.77 -9.81 -5.26
CA SER A 39 8.02 -8.63 -5.69
C SER A 39 6.50 -8.82 -5.59
N VAL A 40 5.98 -9.99 -6.00
CA VAL A 40 4.56 -10.34 -5.85
C VAL A 40 4.16 -10.37 -4.37
N LEU A 41 4.99 -10.94 -3.50
CA LEU A 41 4.77 -10.94 -2.06
C LEU A 41 4.70 -9.53 -1.49
N PHE A 42 5.64 -8.65 -1.86
CA PHE A 42 5.63 -7.26 -1.41
C PHE A 42 4.38 -6.52 -1.90
N ILE A 43 3.99 -6.68 -3.17
CA ILE A 43 2.77 -6.06 -3.71
C ILE A 43 1.55 -6.50 -2.90
N ALA A 44 1.43 -7.80 -2.57
CA ALA A 44 0.33 -8.31 -1.76
C ALA A 44 0.30 -7.69 -0.35
N ILE A 45 1.45 -7.59 0.32
CA ILE A 45 1.56 -6.97 1.66
C ILE A 45 1.18 -5.49 1.60
N PHE A 46 1.73 -4.74 0.65
CA PHE A 46 1.44 -3.31 0.54
C PHE A 46 0.03 -3.02 0.04
N SER A 47 -0.60 -3.92 -0.72
CA SER A 47 -2.00 -3.79 -1.11
C SER A 47 -2.94 -3.84 0.09
N LEU A 48 -2.62 -4.64 1.13
CA LEU A 48 -3.41 -4.73 2.36
C LEU A 48 -3.23 -3.51 3.26
N ILE A 49 -2.04 -2.89 3.24
CA ILE A 49 -1.74 -1.68 4.03
C ILE A 49 -2.29 -0.43 3.31
N GLY A 50 -2.23 -0.41 1.98
CA GLY A 50 -2.67 0.69 1.11
C GLY A 50 -4.18 0.77 0.91
N SER A 51 -4.92 -0.30 1.21
CA SER A 51 -6.34 -0.22 1.57
C SER A 51 -6.50 0.38 2.97
N GLY A 52 -5.82 1.51 3.19
CA GLY A 52 -6.09 2.41 4.30
C GLY A 52 -7.57 2.69 4.26
N GLU A 53 -8.21 2.28 5.34
CA GLU A 53 -9.64 2.31 5.51
C GLU A 53 -10.14 3.72 5.19
N ASN A 54 -10.69 3.89 3.98
CA ASN A 54 -11.41 5.10 3.58
C ASN A 54 -12.78 5.14 4.27
N SER A 55 -12.92 4.49 5.43
CA SER A 55 -13.95 4.76 6.40
C SER A 55 -13.47 5.97 7.21
N SER A 56 -13.43 7.12 6.55
CA SER A 56 -13.83 8.30 7.27
C SER A 56 -15.28 8.02 7.68
N ASN A 57 -15.47 7.39 8.86
CA ASN A 57 -16.76 7.04 9.42
C ASN A 57 -17.47 8.34 9.79
N PHE A 58 -17.95 9.05 8.77
CA PHE A 58 -18.76 10.23 8.92
C PHE A 58 -20.17 9.76 9.26
N ILE A 59 -20.70 10.33 10.32
CA ILE A 59 -22.10 10.18 10.67
C ILE A 59 -22.86 11.22 9.86
N ARG A 60 -23.81 10.77 9.03
CA ARG A 60 -24.79 11.68 8.43
C ARG A 60 -25.81 12.04 9.52
N HIS A 61 -25.94 13.32 9.78
CA HIS A 61 -26.94 13.88 10.69
C HIS A 61 -27.76 14.88 9.89
N GLU A 62 -29.08 14.68 9.86
CA GLU A 62 -30.04 15.60 9.26
C GLU A 62 -30.46 16.62 10.31
N ILE A 63 -30.38 17.91 9.98
CA ILE A 63 -30.60 18.99 10.95
C ILE A 63 -32.10 19.13 11.20
N GLU A 64 -32.51 18.97 12.45
CA GLU A 64 -33.88 19.21 12.86
C GLU A 64 -34.12 20.67 13.26
N THR A 65 -35.39 21.09 13.26
CA THR A 65 -35.77 22.46 13.63
C THR A 65 -35.41 22.74 15.09
N GLY A 66 -34.63 23.80 15.32
CA GLY A 66 -34.20 24.21 16.65
C GLY A 66 -32.84 23.66 17.09
N GLU A 67 -32.20 22.82 16.27
CA GLU A 67 -30.85 22.35 16.52
C GLU A 67 -29.77 23.39 16.19
N SER A 68 -28.61 23.22 16.80
CA SER A 68 -27.41 23.99 16.53
C SER A 68 -26.20 23.07 16.49
N LEU A 69 -25.07 23.53 15.93
CA LEU A 69 -23.84 22.74 15.99
C LEU A 69 -23.42 22.41 17.44
N TRP A 70 -23.84 23.22 18.41
CA TRP A 70 -23.60 22.97 19.83
C TRP A 70 -24.42 21.80 20.37
N SER A 71 -25.72 21.74 20.07
CA SER A 71 -26.57 20.62 20.50
C SER A 71 -26.15 19.33 19.84
N ILE A 72 -25.82 19.38 18.55
CA ILE A 72 -25.32 18.23 17.77
C ILE A 72 -23.98 17.76 18.32
N ALA A 73 -23.02 18.65 18.55
CA ALA A 73 -21.73 18.29 19.12
C ALA A 73 -21.86 17.75 20.55
N ALA A 74 -22.75 18.32 21.36
CA ALA A 74 -23.03 17.78 22.69
C ALA A 74 -23.56 16.34 22.60
N HIS A 75 -24.56 16.10 21.75
CA HIS A 75 -25.18 14.78 21.58
C HIS A 75 -24.18 13.67 21.20
N TYR A 76 -23.25 13.94 20.27
CA TYR A 76 -22.30 12.93 19.81
C TYR A 76 -21.02 12.81 20.65
N TYR A 77 -20.70 13.81 21.48
CA TYR A 77 -19.40 13.88 22.18
C TYR A 77 -19.52 14.09 23.69
N GLU A 78 -20.52 13.50 24.35
CA GLU A 78 -20.78 13.55 25.81
C GLU A 78 -19.70 12.88 26.69
N SER A 79 -18.41 13.18 26.49
CA SER A 79 -17.32 12.70 27.31
C SER A 79 -16.69 13.85 28.10
N LYS A 80 -16.37 13.60 29.37
CA LYS A 80 -15.77 14.57 30.31
C LYS A 80 -14.47 15.20 29.82
N ASN A 81 -13.83 14.62 28.80
CA ASN A 81 -12.54 15.04 28.27
C ASN A 81 -12.61 15.65 26.86
N VAL A 82 -13.80 15.96 26.34
CA VAL A 82 -13.97 16.57 25.01
C VAL A 82 -14.21 18.07 25.11
N ASP A 83 -13.36 18.85 24.44
CA ASP A 83 -13.59 20.28 24.23
C ASP A 83 -14.56 20.48 23.06
N LEU A 84 -15.83 20.76 23.36
CA LEU A 84 -16.88 20.96 22.37
C LEU A 84 -16.55 22.07 21.36
N ARG A 85 -15.79 23.10 21.75
CA ARG A 85 -15.39 24.18 20.82
C ARG A 85 -14.49 23.65 19.72
N LYS A 86 -13.56 22.75 20.06
CA LYS A 86 -12.70 22.09 19.07
C LYS A 86 -13.50 21.19 18.14
N MET A 87 -14.55 20.53 18.66
CA MET A 87 -15.41 19.67 17.82
C MET A 87 -16.23 20.51 16.86
N ILE A 88 -16.84 21.60 17.31
CA ILE A 88 -17.58 22.52 16.45
C ILE A 88 -16.66 23.12 15.38
N TYR A 89 -15.45 23.53 15.73
CA TYR A 89 -14.46 24.00 14.75
C TYR A 89 -14.15 22.95 13.68
N LYS A 90 -13.96 21.68 14.09
CA LYS A 90 -13.73 20.58 13.15
C LYS A 90 -14.93 20.32 12.24
N ILE A 91 -16.15 20.25 12.80
CA ILE A 91 -17.38 20.05 12.02
C ILE A 91 -17.53 21.15 10.97
N LYS A 92 -17.30 22.41 11.36
CA LYS A 92 -17.31 23.56 10.45
C LYS A 92 -16.28 23.45 9.33
N LYS A 93 -15.04 23.08 9.66
CA LYS A 93 -13.95 22.96 8.68
C LYS A 93 -14.12 21.79 7.71
N ILE A 94 -14.74 20.69 8.15
CA ILE A 94 -14.95 19.51 7.30
C ILE A 94 -16.12 19.73 6.33
N ASN A 95 -17.13 20.51 6.75
CA ASN A 95 -18.35 20.75 5.98
C ASN A 95 -18.42 22.14 5.32
N ASP A 96 -17.31 22.89 5.32
CA ASP A 96 -17.23 24.26 4.78
C ASP A 96 -18.35 25.21 5.29
N ILE A 97 -18.62 25.16 6.60
CA ILE A 97 -19.64 25.99 7.26
C ILE A 97 -18.99 27.19 7.98
N ASP A 98 -19.40 28.41 7.63
CA ASP A 98 -18.84 29.64 8.21
C ASP A 98 -19.45 30.03 9.56
N SER A 99 -20.71 29.66 9.81
CA SER A 99 -21.45 29.99 11.06
C SER A 99 -21.64 28.75 11.94
N ALA A 100 -21.80 28.96 13.25
CA ALA A 100 -22.28 27.90 14.16
C ALA A 100 -23.82 27.83 14.23
N VAL A 101 -24.49 28.83 13.64
CA VAL A 101 -25.92 28.85 13.42
C VAL A 101 -26.18 28.16 12.09
N ILE A 102 -26.97 27.09 12.14
CA ILE A 102 -27.33 26.25 11.00
C ILE A 102 -28.86 26.24 10.90
N ASN A 103 -29.38 26.09 9.68
CA ASN A 103 -30.81 26.01 9.42
C ASN A 103 -31.10 24.67 8.72
N PRO A 104 -32.30 24.08 8.93
CA PRO A 104 -32.80 22.96 8.12
C PRO A 104 -32.85 23.29 6.62
#